data_AF-A0A016RYF3-F1
#
_entry.id   AF-A0A016RYF3-F1
#
_cell.length_a   1.000
_cell.length_b   1.000
_cell.length_c   1.000
_cell.angle_alpha   90.00
_cell.angle_beta   90.00
_cell.angle_gamma   90.00
#
_symmetry.space_group_name_H-M   'P 1'
#
loop_
_entity.id
_entity.type
_entity.pdbx_description
1 polymer ?
#
loop_
_entity_poly.entity_id
_entity_poly.type
_entity_poly.pdbx_seq_one_letter_code
_entity_poly.pdbx_strand_id
1 'polypeptide(L)' 'MFGRSHHNGVVQVGSRTFEAQELQKLIPQLEEAIQRKDQQLKAQQGTVENHIRRIAELEAEVTSLQQTRSAHGR' A
#
# COMPACT_ATOMS: atom_id res chain seq x y z
N MET A 1 -11.18 43.95 -24.36
CA MET A 1 -9.95 43.39 -24.95
C MET A 1 -9.36 42.41 -23.95
N PHE A 2 -9.70 41.12 -24.03
CA PHE A 2 -9.18 40.10 -23.11
C PHE A 2 -7.91 39.50 -23.68
N GLY A 3 -6.76 39.99 -23.21
CA GLY A 3 -5.47 39.35 -23.46
C GLY A 3 -5.39 38.05 -22.65
N ARG A 4 -5.67 36.91 -23.30
CA ARG A 4 -5.32 35.58 -22.76
C ARG A 4 -3.81 35.52 -22.60
N SER A 5 -3.32 35.72 -21.37
CA SER A 5 -1.95 35.37 -21.03
C SER A 5 -1.89 33.85 -20.91
N HIS A 6 -1.33 33.23 -21.95
CA HIS A 6 -1.01 31.81 -21.94
C HIS A 6 -0.12 31.51 -20.73
N HIS A 7 -0.61 30.62 -19.89
CA HIS A 7 0.06 30.12 -18.70
C HIS A 7 1.23 29.23 -19.15
N ASN A 8 2.39 29.85 -19.39
CA ASN A 8 3.68 29.15 -19.49
C ASN A 8 4.55 29.60 -18.30
N GLY A 9 4.14 29.15 -17.12
CA GLY A 9 4.96 29.24 -15.92
C GLY A 9 5.76 27.94 -15.80
N VAL A 10 7.07 28.03 -15.87
CA VAL A 10 7.93 26.93 -15.45
C VAL A 10 7.93 26.86 -13.92
N VAL A 11 7.77 25.67 -13.37
CA VAL A 11 7.70 25.40 -11.93
C VAL A 11 8.89 24.55 -11.55
N GLN A 12 9.67 25.02 -10.58
CA GLN A 12 10.80 24.28 -10.06
C GLN A 12 10.34 23.32 -8.95
N VAL A 13 10.63 22.03 -9.12
CA VAL A 13 10.39 20.98 -8.13
C VAL A 13 11.74 20.36 -7.77
N GLY A 14 12.24 20.68 -6.58
CA GLY A 14 13.58 20.31 -6.14
C GLY A 14 14.67 20.95 -7.02
N SER A 15 15.51 20.13 -7.65
CA SER A 15 16.57 20.59 -8.57
C SER A 15 16.14 20.62 -10.04
N ARG A 16 14.89 20.29 -10.36
CA ARG A 16 14.39 20.19 -11.74
C ARG A 16 13.29 21.20 -12.01
N THR A 17 13.25 21.70 -13.24
CA THR A 17 12.24 22.65 -13.70
C THR A 17 11.29 21.93 -14.65
N PHE A 18 9.99 22.11 -14.44
CA PHE A 18 8.93 21.48 -15.21
C PHE A 18 7.98 22.54 -15.76
N GLU A 19 7.30 22.24 -16.87
CA GLU A 19 6.22 23.09 -17.33
C GLU A 19 5.01 22.94 -16.41
N ALA A 20 4.38 24.05 -15.98
CA ALA A 20 3.21 24.00 -15.11
C ALA A 20 2.08 23.13 -15.70
N GLN A 21 1.93 23.12 -17.02
CA GLN A 21 0.91 22.32 -17.71
C GLN A 21 1.20 20.81 -17.61
N GLU A 22 2.47 20.41 -17.58
CA GLU A 22 2.84 19.01 -17.40
C GLU A 22 2.60 18.57 -15.96
N LEU A 23 2.95 19.42 -14.99
CA LEU A 23 2.67 19.16 -13.57
C LEU A 23 1.17 19.08 -13.28
N GLN A 24 0.35 19.94 -13.89
CA GLN A 24 -1.11 19.90 -13.74
C GLN A 24 -1.71 18.57 -14.19
N LYS A 25 -1.10 17.89 -15.16
CA LYS A 25 -1.55 16.56 -15.61
C LYS A 25 -0.93 15.43 -14.78
N LEU A 26 0.31 15.60 -14.35
CA LEU A 26 1.07 14.58 -13.63
C LEU A 26 0.61 14.42 -12.18
N ILE A 27 0.28 15.52 -11.49
CA ILE A 27 -0.12 15.50 -10.08
C ILE A 27 -1.35 14.60 -9.86
N PRO A 28 -2.47 14.76 -10.59
CA PRO A 28 -3.64 13.88 -10.41
C PRO A 28 -3.33 12.40 -10.68
N GLN A 29 -2.48 12.10 -11.67
CA GLN A 29 -2.09 10.72 -11.98
C GLN A 29 -1.26 10.08 -10.85
N LEU A 30 -0.37 10.86 -10.25
CA LEU A 30 0.42 10.43 -9.10
C LEU A 30 -0.47 10.25 -7.87
N GLU A 31 -1.39 11.17 -7.61
CA GLU A 31 -2.37 11.07 -6.51
C GLU A 31 -3.21 9.79 -6.64
N GLU A 32 -3.75 9.51 -7.84
CA GLU A 32 -4.46 8.26 -8.09
C GLU A 32 -3.58 7.01 -7.90
N ALA A 33 -2.33 7.06 -8.38
CA ALA A 33 -1.40 5.95 -8.25
C ALA A 33 -1.05 5.68 -6.77
N ILE A 34 -0.86 6.73 -5.97
CA ILE A 34 -0.67 6.65 -4.52
C ILE A 34 -1.91 6.05 -3.87
N GLN A 35 -3.10 6.55 -4.18
CA GLN A 35 -4.35 6.05 -3.60
C GLN A 35 -4.58 4.56 -3.92
N ARG A 36 -4.30 4.12 -5.16
CA ARG A 36 -4.36 2.70 -5.54
C ARG A 36 -3.36 1.86 -4.75
N LYS A 37 -2.13 2.32 -4.58
CA LYS A 37 -1.10 1.63 -3.78
C LYS A 37 -1.47 1.56 -2.32
N ASP A 38 -2.02 2.62 -1.73
CA ASP A 38 -2.48 2.63 -0.34
C ASP A 38 -3.61 1.63 -0.09
N GLN A 39 -4.56 1.51 -1.02
CA GLN A 39 -5.61 0.50 -0.93
C GLN A 39 -5.03 -0.92 -0.99
N GLN A 40 -4.07 -1.15 -1.90
CA GLN A 40 -3.39 -2.44 -2.01
C GLN A 40 -2.61 -2.80 -0.73
N LEU A 41 -1.89 -1.83 -0.15
CA LEU A 41 -1.15 -2.04 1.09
C LEU A 41 -2.08 -2.39 2.26
N LYS A 42 -3.20 -1.68 2.39
CA LYS A 42 -4.22 -2.01 3.41
C LYS A 42 -4.78 -3.41 3.24
N ALA A 43 -5.08 -3.82 2.00
CA ALA A 43 -5.57 -5.16 1.71
C ALA A 43 -4.52 -6.23 2.07
N GLN A 44 -3.26 -6.02 1.67
CA GLN A 44 -2.16 -6.92 2.01
C GLN A 44 -1.93 -7.02 3.52
N GLN A 45 -2.04 -5.92 4.24
CA GLN A 45 -1.90 -5.90 5.69
C GLN A 45 -2.99 -6.74 6.37
N GLY A 46 -4.25 -6.63 5.93
CA GLY A 46 -5.33 -7.50 6.41
C GLY A 46 -5.09 -8.98 6.13
N THR A 47 -4.53 -9.32 4.97
CA THR A 47 -4.15 -10.70 4.64
C THR A 47 -3.06 -11.23 5.55
N VAL A 48 -2.02 -10.43 5.82
CA VAL A 48 -0.93 -10.81 6.72
C VAL A 48 -1.44 -11.02 8.15
N GLU A 49 -2.28 -10.12 8.66
CA GLU A 49 -2.90 -10.26 9.98
C GLU A 49 -3.73 -11.54 10.10
N ASN A 50 -4.50 -11.88 9.07
CA ASN A 50 -5.27 -13.13 9.03
C ASN A 50 -4.34 -14.36 9.01
N HIS A 51 -3.26 -14.33 8.22
CA HIS A 51 -2.28 -15.42 8.22
C HIS A 51 -1.60 -15.60 9.56
N ILE A 52 -1.24 -14.51 10.25
CA ILE A 52 -0.64 -14.57 11.60
C ILE A 52 -1.59 -15.27 12.57
N ARG A 53 -2.89 -14.91 12.58
CA ARG A 53 -3.89 -15.58 13.43
C ARG A 53 -3.99 -17.07 13.11
N ARG A 54 -4.04 -17.40 11.82
CA ARG A 54 -4.16 -18.80 11.38
C ARG A 54 -2.94 -19.64 11.77
N ILE A 55 -1.75 -19.06 11.69
CA ILE A 55 -0.51 -19.71 12.15
C ILE A 55 -0.61 -20.00 13.65
N ALA A 56 -1.00 -19.02 14.47
CA ALA A 56 -1.14 -19.21 15.91
C ALA A 56 -2.16 -20.30 16.29
N GLU A 57 -3.30 -20.36 15.58
CA GLU A 57 -4.28 -21.44 15.75
C GLU A 57 -3.70 -22.82 15.44
N LEU A 58 -3.02 -22.95 14.30
CA LEU A 58 -2.41 -24.21 13.87
C LEU A 58 -1.27 -24.64 14.80
N GLU A 59 -0.46 -23.69 15.29
CA GLU A 59 0.61 -23.96 16.27
C GLU A 59 0.04 -24.49 17.60
N ALA A 60 -1.09 -23.93 18.05
CA ALA A 60 -1.80 -24.40 19.24
C ALA A 60 -2.39 -25.81 19.03
N GLU A 61 -2.99 -26.07 17.87
CA GLU A 61 -3.53 -27.38 17.51
C GLU A 61 -2.43 -28.46 17.46
N VAL A 62 -1.30 -28.17 16.81
CA VAL A 62 -0.15 -29.08 16.76
C VAL A 62 0.38 -29.38 18.16
N THR A 63 0.50 -28.36 19.01
CA THR A 63 0.94 -28.53 20.40
C THR A 63 -0.02 -29.43 21.17
N SER A 64 -1.32 -29.21 21.03
CA SER A 64 -2.36 -30.03 21.67
C SER A 64 -2.28 -31.49 21.21
N LEU A 65 -2.21 -31.72 19.89
CA LEU A 65 -2.08 -33.06 19.31
C LEU A 65 -0.83 -33.79 19.78
N GLN A 66 0.32 -33.10 19.86
CA GLN A 66 1.56 -33.67 20.37
C GLN A 66 1.44 -34.09 21.85
N GLN A 67 0.78 -33.28 22.67
CA GLN A 67 0.53 -33.61 24.08
C GLN A 67 -0.40 -34.83 24.21
N THR A 68 -1.50 -34.88 23.46
CA THR A 68 -2.42 -36.02 23.45
C THR A 68 -1.72 -37.31 23.00
N ARG A 69 -0.89 -37.24 21.94
CA ARG A 69 -0.12 -38.40 21.46
C ARG A 69 0.90 -38.88 22.49
N SER A 70 1.51 -37.96 23.22
CA SER A 70 2.47 -38.27 24.30
C SER A 70 1.79 -38.83 25.57
N ALA A 71 0.50 -38.57 25.75
CA ALA A 71 -0.31 -39.13 26.82
C ALA A 71 -0.85 -40.53 26.48
N HIS A 72 -1.18 -40.81 25.21
CA HIS A 72 -1.67 -42.12 24.75
C HIS A 72 -0.57 -43.17 24.51
N GLY A 73 0.70 -42.75 24.40
CA GLY A 73 1.85 -43.64 24.21
C GLY A 73 2.52 -44.13 25.50
N ARG A 74 1.89 -43.92 26.67
CA ARG A 74 2.38 -44.36 27.98
C ARG A 74 1.45 -45.37 28.62
#